data_AF-A0A7W6C6V5-F1
#
_entry.id   AF-A0A7W6C6V5-F1
#
_cell.length_a   1.000
_cell.length_b   1.000
_cell.length_c   1.000
_cell.angle_alpha   90.00
_cell.angle_beta   90.00
_cell.angle_gamma   90.00
#
_symmetry.space_group_name_H-M   'P 1'
#
loop_
_entity.id
_entity.type
_entity.pdbx_description
1 polymer ?
#
loop_
_entity_poly.entity_id
_entity_poly.type
_entity_poly.pdbx_seq_one_letter_code
_entity_poly.pdbx_strand_id
1 'polypeptide(L)'
;MKIRAICRADAKILPGKTSKTGIFKHPVQGPVLVDQAGIVSDAVCNKKHHGGPDQALYVMGSVDLDFWSRELGFVIEPGFFGENFVIEGIDSAQMHVGDRLIAAEVQLEVTAARIPCATLSTRIGDDGFAPRFKQAGQPGFYCRVLKGGMIATDEVVTFTPYQGTKLPIPVILQRFRPCRLSQAERDAYLTTPLASRFRAMLDG
;
A
#
# COMPACT_ATOMS: atom_id res chain seq x y z
N MET A 1 15.52 7.85 5.92
CA MET A 1 14.79 7.77 4.63
C MET A 1 13.98 9.05 4.46
N LYS A 2 13.52 9.37 3.25
CA LYS A 2 12.69 10.55 2.98
C LYS A 2 11.48 10.24 2.11
N ILE A 3 10.45 11.06 2.20
CA ILE A 3 9.32 11.04 1.26
C ILE A 3 9.81 11.56 -0.10
N ARG A 4 9.89 10.70 -1.12
CA ARG A 4 10.27 11.09 -2.49
C ARG A 4 9.12 11.70 -3.26
N ALA A 5 7.92 11.17 -3.07
CA ALA A 5 6.73 11.67 -3.75
C ALA A 5 5.50 11.50 -2.87
N ILE A 6 4.60 12.48 -2.99
CA ILE A 6 3.25 12.43 -2.46
C ILE A 6 2.32 12.48 -3.65
N CYS A 7 1.40 11.52 -3.74
CA CYS A 7 0.51 11.37 -4.86
C CYS A 7 -0.95 11.30 -4.39
N ARG A 8 -1.83 11.99 -5.12
CA ARG A 8 -3.28 11.90 -4.95
C ARG A 8 -3.96 11.73 -6.29
N ALA A 9 -5.20 11.26 -6.27
CA ALA A 9 -6.04 11.21 -7.46
C ALA A 9 -7.20 12.19 -7.34
N ASP A 10 -7.54 12.81 -8.46
CA ASP A 10 -8.87 13.37 -8.67
C ASP A 10 -9.78 12.26 -9.22
N ALA A 11 -11.00 12.14 -8.69
CA ALA A 11 -11.91 11.10 -9.12
C ALA A 11 -12.34 11.32 -10.60
N LYS A 12 -11.95 10.40 -11.51
CA LYS A 12 -12.26 10.50 -12.95
C LYS A 12 -12.97 9.25 -13.46
N ILE A 13 -13.86 9.42 -14.44
CA ILE A 13 -14.46 8.30 -15.21
C ILE A 13 -13.55 8.05 -16.41
N LEU A 14 -13.18 6.78 -16.65
CA LEU A 14 -12.39 6.42 -17.83
C LEU A 14 -13.28 6.22 -19.06
N PRO A 15 -12.78 6.47 -20.28
CA PRO A 15 -13.51 6.17 -21.52
C PRO A 15 -14.01 4.72 -21.52
N GLY A 16 -15.30 4.53 -21.83
CA GLY A 16 -15.93 3.21 -21.84
C GLY A 16 -16.20 2.58 -20.47
N LYS A 17 -16.03 3.31 -19.36
CA LYS A 17 -16.38 2.86 -18.01
C LYS A 17 -17.51 3.72 -17.44
N THR A 18 -18.33 3.11 -16.57
CA THR A 18 -19.43 3.79 -15.86
C THR A 18 -19.07 4.21 -14.44
N SER A 19 -17.98 3.69 -13.88
CA SER A 19 -17.53 3.97 -12.52
C SER A 19 -16.27 4.85 -12.50
N LYS A 20 -16.20 5.76 -11.52
CA LYS A 20 -15.01 6.57 -11.24
C LYS A 20 -13.87 5.69 -10.71
N THR A 21 -12.63 6.06 -11.03
CA THR A 21 -11.42 5.42 -10.50
C THR A 21 -10.48 6.48 -9.89
N GLY A 22 -9.81 6.09 -8.81
CA GLY A 22 -8.72 6.85 -8.19
C GLY A 22 -7.35 6.23 -8.45
N ILE A 23 -7.24 5.28 -9.38
CA ILE A 23 -5.96 4.58 -9.64
C ILE A 23 -4.92 5.52 -10.25
N PHE A 24 -5.35 6.52 -11.03
CA PHE A 24 -4.48 7.51 -11.66
C PHE A 24 -4.10 8.61 -10.66
N LYS A 25 -3.26 8.24 -9.70
CA LYS A 25 -2.62 9.21 -8.83
C LYS A 25 -1.49 9.91 -9.58
N HIS A 26 -1.27 11.17 -9.23
CA HIS A 26 -0.21 12.00 -9.76
C HIS A 26 0.51 12.68 -8.59
N PRO A 27 1.83 12.96 -8.72
CA PRO A 27 2.57 13.73 -7.73
C PRO A 27 1.93 15.11 -7.49
N VAL A 28 1.90 15.54 -6.25
CA VAL A 28 1.48 16.89 -5.86
C VAL A 28 2.64 17.71 -5.34
N GLN A 29 2.52 19.03 -5.48
CA GLN A 29 3.48 19.99 -4.97
C GLN A 29 3.01 20.55 -3.63
N GLY A 30 3.95 20.78 -2.73
CA GLY A 30 3.68 21.34 -1.40
C GLY A 30 3.16 20.32 -0.38
N PRO A 31 2.99 20.77 0.87
CA PRO A 31 2.55 19.91 1.96
C PRO A 31 1.07 19.51 1.81
N VAL A 32 0.74 18.30 2.24
CA VAL A 32 -0.64 17.79 2.30
C VAL A 32 -1.04 17.49 3.74
N LEU A 33 -2.34 17.60 4.02
CA LEU A 33 -2.92 17.17 5.28
C LEU A 33 -3.28 15.68 5.21
N VAL A 34 -2.85 14.91 6.22
CA VAL A 34 -3.21 13.50 6.40
C VAL A 34 -4.06 13.35 7.66
N ASP A 35 -5.21 12.70 7.53
CA ASP A 35 -6.09 12.32 8.64
C ASP A 35 -6.24 10.79 8.73
N GLN A 36 -7.12 10.29 9.61
CA GLN A 36 -7.36 8.85 9.77
C GLN A 36 -7.91 8.16 8.52
N ALA A 37 -8.48 8.91 7.57
CA ALA A 37 -9.00 8.41 6.32
C ALA A 37 -7.96 8.44 5.18
N GLY A 38 -6.84 9.15 5.33
CA GLY A 38 -5.75 9.23 4.37
C GLY A 38 -5.34 10.67 4.06
N ILE A 39 -4.85 10.93 2.84
CA ILE A 39 -4.60 12.30 2.37
C ILE A 39 -5.95 12.98 2.14
N VAL A 40 -6.17 14.13 2.79
CA VAL A 40 -7.36 14.96 2.56
C VAL A 40 -7.41 15.35 1.08
N SER A 41 -8.60 15.24 0.47
CA SER A 41 -8.89 15.41 -0.97
C SER A 41 -8.47 14.26 -1.90
N ASP A 42 -7.90 13.16 -1.38
CA ASP A 42 -7.60 12.01 -2.23
C ASP A 42 -8.85 11.19 -2.58
N ALA A 43 -9.00 10.86 -3.87
CA ALA A 43 -10.14 10.09 -4.35
C ALA A 43 -9.98 8.58 -4.11
N VAL A 44 -10.85 8.01 -3.27
CA VAL A 44 -11.05 6.56 -3.11
C VAL A 44 -12.44 6.16 -3.61
N CYS A 45 -12.52 5.65 -4.84
CA CYS A 45 -13.81 5.43 -5.51
C CYS A 45 -14.48 4.08 -5.18
N ASN A 46 -13.72 3.01 -4.94
CA ASN A 46 -14.25 1.69 -4.61
C ASN A 46 -14.02 1.35 -3.13
N LYS A 47 -14.88 1.88 -2.26
CA LYS A 47 -14.77 1.72 -0.80
C LYS A 47 -15.02 0.30 -0.29
N LYS A 48 -15.59 -0.60 -1.11
CA LYS A 48 -15.77 -2.02 -0.75
C LYS A 48 -14.43 -2.75 -0.68
N HIS A 49 -13.48 -2.37 -1.52
CA HIS A 49 -12.20 -3.08 -1.67
C HIS A 49 -10.97 -2.22 -1.36
N HIS A 50 -11.12 -0.90 -1.31
CA HIS A 50 -10.03 0.05 -1.10
C HIS A 50 -10.40 1.10 -0.05
N GLY A 51 -9.40 1.59 0.67
CA GLY A 51 -9.58 2.59 1.72
C GLY A 51 -10.13 2.00 3.02
N GLY A 52 -10.66 2.90 3.86
CA GLY A 52 -10.98 2.60 5.25
C GLY A 52 -9.75 2.76 6.16
N PRO A 53 -9.94 2.73 7.50
CA PRO A 53 -8.87 3.07 8.44
C PRO A 53 -7.61 2.23 8.29
N ASP A 54 -7.75 0.95 7.95
CA ASP A 54 -6.64 0.02 7.74
C ASP A 54 -5.95 0.16 6.37
N GLN A 55 -6.51 0.92 5.44
CA GLN A 55 -5.95 1.16 4.10
C GLN A 55 -6.00 2.65 3.76
N ALA A 56 -5.78 3.50 4.76
CA ALA A 56 -5.84 4.95 4.64
C ALA A 56 -4.81 5.47 3.64
N LEU A 57 -3.62 4.87 3.62
CA LEU A 57 -2.54 5.22 2.69
C LEU A 57 -1.97 3.97 2.05
N TYR A 58 -1.80 3.99 0.73
CA TYR A 58 -1.00 3.00 0.01
C TYR A 58 0.42 3.54 -0.17
N VAL A 59 1.42 2.75 0.21
CA VAL A 59 2.82 3.15 0.18
C VAL A 59 3.61 2.17 -0.68
N MET A 60 4.50 2.71 -1.51
CA MET A 60 5.58 1.97 -2.14
C MET A 60 6.91 2.60 -1.76
N GLY A 61 7.96 1.81 -1.77
CA GLY A 61 9.31 2.31 -1.63
C GLY A 61 9.98 2.51 -2.99
N SER A 62 11.05 3.31 -3.03
CA SER A 62 11.79 3.51 -4.28
C SER A 62 12.37 2.20 -4.84
N VAL A 63 12.71 1.24 -3.97
CA VAL A 63 13.18 -0.09 -4.39
C VAL A 63 12.09 -0.85 -5.13
N ASP A 64 10.82 -0.70 -4.72
CA ASP A 64 9.68 -1.31 -5.41
C ASP A 64 9.51 -0.74 -6.83
N LEU A 65 9.63 0.58 -6.97
CA LEU A 65 9.50 1.26 -8.26
C LEU A 65 10.64 0.88 -9.22
N ASP A 66 11.88 0.81 -8.71
CA ASP A 66 13.03 0.38 -9.49
C ASP A 66 12.90 -1.09 -9.93
N PHE A 67 12.40 -1.96 -9.04
CA PHE A 67 12.08 -3.35 -9.37
C PHE A 67 11.06 -3.43 -10.50
N TRP A 68 9.91 -2.75 -10.35
CA TRP A 68 8.85 -2.81 -11.35
C TRP A 68 9.24 -2.16 -12.68
N SER A 69 10.09 -1.14 -12.65
CA SER A 69 10.61 -0.53 -13.88
C SER A 69 11.44 -1.51 -14.71
N ARG A 70 12.27 -2.32 -14.04
CA ARG A 70 13.02 -3.40 -14.70
C ARG A 70 12.11 -4.50 -15.21
N GLU A 71 11.17 -4.97 -14.39
CA GLU A 71 10.25 -6.06 -14.74
C GLU A 71 9.27 -5.73 -15.88
N LEU A 72 8.91 -4.45 -16.02
CA LEU A 72 7.97 -3.97 -17.02
C LEU A 72 8.65 -3.36 -18.26
N GLY A 73 9.95 -3.07 -18.18
CA GLY A 73 10.73 -2.53 -19.30
C GLY A 73 10.48 -1.04 -19.59
N PHE A 74 9.91 -0.30 -18.65
CA PHE A 74 9.72 1.16 -18.74
C PHE A 74 9.79 1.80 -17.35
N VAL A 75 10.06 3.11 -17.30
CA VAL A 75 10.16 3.85 -16.04
C VAL A 75 8.79 3.93 -15.36
N ILE A 76 8.71 3.44 -14.12
CA ILE A 76 7.54 3.58 -13.26
C ILE A 76 7.62 4.90 -12.50
N GLU A 77 6.81 5.85 -12.93
CA GLU A 77 6.65 7.13 -12.25
C GLU A 77 5.83 7.01 -10.95
N PRO A 78 6.08 7.86 -9.94
CA PRO A 78 5.28 7.88 -8.72
C PRO A 78 3.77 8.09 -8.97
N GLY A 79 2.95 7.32 -8.24
CA GLY A 79 1.50 7.25 -8.37
C GLY A 79 1.03 6.25 -9.43
N PHE A 80 1.94 5.55 -10.12
CA PHE A 80 1.59 4.65 -11.20
C PHE A 80 0.81 3.41 -10.72
N PHE A 81 1.15 2.84 -9.56
CA PHE A 81 0.40 1.74 -8.96
C PHE A 81 -0.82 2.21 -8.16
N GLY A 82 -1.01 3.53 -8.07
CA GLY A 82 -2.05 4.17 -7.28
C GLY A 82 -1.65 4.38 -5.82
N GLU A 83 -0.36 4.37 -5.52
CA GLU A 83 0.23 4.65 -4.21
C GLU A 83 0.18 6.13 -3.87
N ASN A 84 -0.05 6.43 -2.58
CA ASN A 84 -0.07 7.77 -2.04
C ASN A 84 1.33 8.28 -1.72
N PHE A 85 2.22 7.42 -1.21
CA PHE A 85 3.60 7.81 -0.90
C PHE A 85 4.60 6.89 -1.60
N VAL A 86 5.67 7.53 -2.09
CA VAL A 86 6.92 6.85 -2.44
C VAL A 86 7.97 7.23 -1.41
N ILE A 87 8.53 6.25 -0.72
CA ILE A 87 9.54 6.47 0.33
C ILE A 87 10.90 5.93 -0.12
N GLU A 88 11.93 6.76 0.01
CA GLU A 88 13.30 6.40 -0.35
C GLU A 88 13.80 5.18 0.44
N GLY A 89 14.39 4.21 -0.25
CA GLY A 89 15.11 3.08 0.34
C GLY A 89 14.21 1.98 0.94
N ILE A 90 12.89 2.16 0.95
CA ILE A 90 11.98 1.10 1.39
C ILE A 90 11.90 0.02 0.30
N ASP A 91 11.95 -1.23 0.75
CA ASP A 91 11.66 -2.44 -0.02
C ASP A 91 10.44 -3.10 0.63
N SER A 92 9.29 -3.10 -0.06
CA SER A 92 8.06 -3.67 0.47
C SER A 92 8.15 -5.17 0.77
N ALA A 93 9.08 -5.89 0.15
CA ALA A 93 9.30 -7.31 0.43
C ALA A 93 9.93 -7.57 1.80
N GLN A 94 10.59 -6.56 2.39
CA GLN A 94 11.21 -6.64 3.73
C GLN A 94 10.31 -6.09 4.85
N MET A 95 9.16 -5.51 4.49
CA MET A 95 8.24 -4.91 5.46
C MET A 95 7.36 -5.97 6.13
N HIS A 96 6.98 -5.69 7.37
CA HIS A 96 6.10 -6.54 8.17
C HIS A 96 4.88 -5.75 8.66
N VAL A 97 3.77 -6.46 8.87
CA VAL A 97 2.61 -5.89 9.58
C VAL A 97 3.04 -5.42 10.96
N GLY A 98 2.63 -4.19 11.30
CA GLY A 98 2.95 -3.51 12.54
C GLY A 98 4.21 -2.65 12.50
N ASP A 99 5.02 -2.73 11.43
CA ASP A 99 6.12 -1.79 11.24
C ASP A 99 5.59 -0.36 11.18
N ARG A 100 6.37 0.60 11.68
CA ARG A 100 5.97 2.00 11.77
C ARG A 100 6.88 2.91 10.97
N LEU A 101 6.25 3.92 10.37
CA LEU A 101 6.89 4.98 9.61
C LEU A 101 6.51 6.32 10.24
N ILE A 102 7.50 7.05 10.73
CA ILE A 102 7.32 8.23 11.59
C ILE A 102 7.96 9.43 10.90
N ALA A 103 7.12 10.39 10.51
CA ALA A 103 7.49 11.73 10.07
C ALA A 103 7.24 12.74 11.22
N ALA A 104 7.37 14.04 10.97
CA ALA A 104 7.28 15.06 12.03
C ALA A 104 5.89 15.07 12.69
N GLU A 105 4.83 15.13 11.89
CA GLU A 105 3.45 15.13 12.41
C GLU A 105 2.72 13.81 12.16
N VAL A 106 3.11 13.07 11.11
CA VAL A 106 2.41 11.86 10.65
C VAL A 106 3.09 10.60 11.17
N GLN A 107 2.29 9.70 11.75
CA GLN A 107 2.72 8.36 12.15
C GLN A 107 1.86 7.30 11.50
N LEU A 108 2.50 6.37 10.80
CA LEU A 108 1.84 5.30 10.05
C LEU A 108 2.21 3.93 10.63
N GLU A 109 1.28 2.99 10.55
CA GLU A 109 1.50 1.59 10.90
C GLU A 109 1.09 0.71 9.71
N VAL A 110 1.98 -0.20 9.31
CA VAL A 110 1.78 -1.14 8.21
C VAL A 110 0.71 -2.17 8.60
N THR A 111 -0.28 -2.40 7.74
CA THR A 111 -1.45 -3.22 8.07
C THR A 111 -1.68 -4.38 7.11
N ALA A 112 -1.30 -4.25 5.84
CA ALA A 112 -1.60 -5.23 4.80
C ALA A 112 -0.79 -5.02 3.51
N ALA A 113 -0.67 -6.07 2.70
CA ALA A 113 -0.19 -5.97 1.32
C ALA A 113 -1.23 -5.37 0.37
N ARG A 114 -0.77 -4.72 -0.70
CA ARG A 114 -1.61 -4.42 -1.86
C ARG A 114 -1.96 -5.70 -2.60
N ILE A 115 -3.27 -5.98 -2.74
CA ILE A 115 -3.76 -7.11 -3.54
C ILE A 115 -4.09 -6.61 -4.94
N PRO A 116 -3.49 -7.10 -6.04
CA PRO A 116 -3.75 -6.60 -7.39
C PRO A 116 -5.23 -6.75 -7.76
N CYS A 117 -5.77 -5.77 -8.49
CA CYS A 117 -7.17 -5.73 -8.90
C CYS A 117 -7.28 -5.55 -10.42
N ALA A 118 -8.44 -5.83 -11.00
CA ALA A 118 -8.66 -5.73 -12.45
C ALA A 118 -8.29 -4.33 -13.00
N THR A 119 -8.57 -3.26 -12.25
CA THR A 119 -8.19 -1.89 -12.64
C THR A 119 -6.69 -1.73 -12.83
N LEU A 120 -5.86 -2.40 -12.01
CA LEU A 120 -4.40 -2.36 -12.15
C LEU A 120 -3.95 -3.14 -13.39
N SER A 121 -4.46 -4.36 -13.61
CA SER A 121 -4.16 -5.13 -14.82
C SER A 121 -4.52 -4.36 -16.09
N THR A 122 -5.70 -3.72 -16.13
CA THR A 122 -6.09 -2.86 -17.25
C THR A 122 -5.16 -1.66 -17.42
N ARG A 123 -4.68 -1.05 -16.34
CA ARG A 123 -3.74 0.07 -16.43
C ARG A 123 -2.39 -0.37 -17.02
N ILE A 124 -1.91 -1.54 -16.63
CA ILE A 124 -0.67 -2.13 -17.16
C ILE A 124 -0.84 -2.55 -18.63
N GLY A 125 -2.06 -2.91 -19.04
CA GLY A 125 -2.33 -3.47 -20.36
C GLY A 125 -1.99 -4.96 -20.45
N ASP A 126 -1.97 -5.67 -19.32
CA ASP A 126 -1.64 -7.09 -19.23
C ASP A 126 -2.64 -7.82 -18.32
N ASP A 127 -3.49 -8.66 -18.91
CA ASP A 127 -4.47 -9.49 -18.19
C ASP A 127 -3.79 -10.56 -17.31
N GLY A 128 -2.56 -10.97 -17.66
CA GLY A 128 -1.70 -11.85 -16.88
C GLY A 128 -0.96 -11.14 -15.74
N PHE A 129 -1.15 -9.83 -15.56
CA PHE A 129 -0.38 -9.08 -14.57
C PHE A 129 -0.69 -9.48 -13.12
N ALA A 130 -1.95 -9.81 -12.81
CA ALA A 130 -2.34 -10.13 -11.44
C ALA A 130 -1.59 -11.34 -10.83
N PRO A 131 -1.45 -12.49 -11.51
CA PRO A 131 -0.61 -13.58 -11.02
C PRO A 131 0.89 -13.22 -10.99
N ARG A 132 1.41 -12.50 -11.99
CA ARG A 132 2.81 -12.01 -11.99
C ARG A 132 3.11 -11.13 -10.78
N PHE A 133 2.22 -10.19 -10.48
CA PHE A 133 2.33 -9.29 -9.32
C PHE A 133 2.36 -10.06 -7.99
N LYS A 134 1.53 -11.10 -7.86
CA LYS A 134 1.57 -11.98 -6.68
C LYS A 134 2.90 -12.72 -6.57
N GLN A 135 3.36 -13.31 -7.67
CA GLN A 135 4.59 -14.09 -7.70
C GLN A 135 5.83 -13.23 -7.40
N ALA A 136 5.88 -12.02 -7.95
CA ALA A 136 6.98 -11.08 -7.74
C ALA A 136 7.20 -10.73 -6.26
N GLY A 137 6.14 -10.68 -5.45
CA GLY A 137 6.27 -10.41 -4.02
C GLY A 137 6.67 -8.97 -3.69
N GLN A 138 6.52 -8.04 -4.63
CA GLN A 138 6.85 -6.62 -4.47
C GLN A 138 5.61 -5.70 -4.46
N PRO A 139 4.62 -5.91 -3.57
CA PRO A 139 3.32 -5.29 -3.74
C PRO A 139 3.23 -3.83 -3.29
N GLY A 140 4.21 -3.29 -2.57
CA GLY A 140 3.92 -2.18 -1.67
C GLY A 140 2.99 -2.60 -0.52
N PHE A 141 2.61 -1.66 0.34
CA PHE A 141 1.82 -1.96 1.54
C PHE A 141 0.85 -0.83 1.89
N TYR A 142 -0.23 -1.20 2.55
CA TYR A 142 -1.16 -0.26 3.14
C TYR A 142 -0.75 0.07 4.57
N CYS A 143 -1.05 1.32 4.94
CA CYS A 143 -0.90 1.81 6.28
C CYS A 143 -2.23 2.37 6.82
N ARG A 144 -2.40 2.23 8.13
CA ARG A 144 -3.31 3.07 8.92
C ARG A 144 -2.55 4.28 9.46
N VAL A 145 -3.28 5.36 9.73
CA VAL A 145 -2.73 6.59 10.31
C VAL A 145 -2.95 6.56 11.82
N LEU A 146 -1.87 6.44 12.59
CA LEU A 146 -1.89 6.49 14.05
C LEU A 146 -1.99 7.94 14.56
N LYS A 147 -1.29 8.85 13.88
CA LYS A 147 -1.31 10.29 14.11
C LYS A 147 -1.32 11.01 12.76
N GLY A 148 -2.30 11.88 12.56
CA GLY A 148 -2.43 12.73 11.37
C GLY A 148 -1.78 14.10 11.56
N GLY A 149 -1.56 14.80 10.46
CA GLY A 149 -0.91 16.10 10.40
C GLY A 149 -0.45 16.47 8.99
N MET A 150 0.32 17.54 8.89
CA MET A 150 0.94 17.96 7.63
C MET A 150 2.16 17.09 7.30
N ILE A 151 2.34 16.79 6.02
CA ILE A 151 3.52 16.10 5.51
C ILE A 151 3.90 16.64 4.12
N ALA A 152 5.20 16.76 3.87
CA ALA A 152 5.73 17.22 2.58
C ALA A 152 6.72 16.23 1.96
N THR A 153 7.02 16.40 0.68
CA THR A 153 8.18 15.77 0.05
C THR A 153 9.47 16.20 0.73
N ASP A 154 10.52 15.38 0.63
CA ASP A 154 11.82 15.52 1.29
C ASP A 154 11.82 15.45 2.82
N GLU A 155 10.64 15.31 3.44
CA GLU A 155 10.51 15.10 4.88
C GLU A 155 11.14 13.77 5.31
N VAL A 156 11.85 13.80 6.43
CA VAL A 156 12.54 12.63 6.97
C VAL A 156 11.53 11.65 7.57
N VAL A 157 11.69 10.38 7.21
CA VAL A 157 10.93 9.26 7.76
C VAL A 157 11.86 8.35 8.54
N THR A 158 11.50 8.12 9.79
CA THR A 158 12.11 7.11 10.66
C THR A 158 11.31 5.82 10.58
N PHE A 159 12.01 4.71 10.37
CA PHE A 159 11.41 3.37 10.44
C PHE A 159 11.58 2.78 11.83
N THR A 160 10.54 2.14 12.34
CA THR A 160 10.59 1.40 13.60
C THR A 160 9.98 0.02 13.37
N PRO A 161 10.76 -1.07 13.53
CA PRO A 161 10.27 -2.42 13.28
C PRO A 161 9.28 -2.85 14.37
N TYR A 162 8.26 -3.62 13.98
CA TYR A 162 7.35 -4.27 14.90
C TYR A 162 8.09 -5.26 15.79
N GLN A 163 7.80 -5.29 17.10
CA GLN A 163 8.50 -6.16 18.05
C GLN A 163 7.80 -7.51 18.27
N GLY A 164 6.56 -7.68 17.78
CA GLY A 164 5.81 -8.93 17.90
C GLY A 164 6.07 -9.91 16.77
N THR A 165 5.11 -10.81 16.53
CA THR A 165 5.15 -11.78 15.44
C THR A 165 5.47 -11.10 14.10
N LYS A 166 6.47 -11.63 13.39
CA LYS A 166 6.80 -11.18 12.05
C LYS A 166 5.82 -11.77 11.05
N LEU A 167 4.99 -10.90 10.46
CA LEU A 167 4.15 -11.21 9.30
C LEU A 167 4.65 -10.39 8.10
N PRO A 168 5.50 -10.97 7.22
CA PRO A 168 6.01 -10.28 6.06
C PRO A 168 4.90 -9.93 5.06
N ILE A 169 4.99 -8.77 4.43
CA ILE A 169 4.00 -8.29 3.46
C ILE A 169 3.81 -9.26 2.28
N PRO A 170 4.86 -9.88 1.67
CA PRO A 170 4.68 -10.85 0.60
C PRO A 170 3.85 -12.08 1.00
N VAL A 171 3.91 -12.50 2.28
CA VAL A 171 3.12 -13.64 2.79
C VAL A 171 1.63 -13.36 2.67
N ILE A 172 1.19 -12.11 2.94
CA ILE A 172 -0.21 -11.69 2.80
C ILE A 172 -0.70 -11.83 1.35
N LEU A 173 0.19 -11.55 0.39
CA LEU A 173 -0.13 -11.59 -1.02
C LEU A 173 -0.15 -13.02 -1.60
N GLN A 174 0.82 -13.84 -1.20
CA GLN A 174 1.13 -15.12 -1.85
C GLN A 174 0.47 -16.33 -1.17
N ARG A 175 0.37 -16.30 0.17
CA ARG A 175 0.06 -17.49 0.98
C ARG A 175 -1.12 -17.30 1.92
N PHE A 176 -1.65 -16.08 2.08
CA PHE A 176 -2.73 -15.74 3.02
C PHE A 176 -4.11 -16.28 2.57
N ARG A 177 -4.22 -17.59 2.64
CA ARG A 177 -5.45 -18.37 2.51
C ARG A 177 -5.49 -19.30 3.71
N PRO A 178 -6.63 -19.44 4.42
CA PRO A 178 -6.70 -20.28 5.62
C PRO A 178 -6.18 -21.70 5.39
N CYS A 179 -6.51 -22.29 4.25
CA CYS A 179 -6.06 -23.63 3.86
C CYS A 179 -4.55 -23.77 3.59
N ARG A 180 -3.78 -22.68 3.58
CA ARG A 180 -2.33 -22.65 3.33
C ARG A 180 -1.50 -22.25 4.55
N LEU A 181 -2.15 -22.02 5.68
CA LEU A 181 -1.52 -21.65 6.96
C LEU A 181 -1.83 -22.71 8.00
N SER A 182 -0.82 -23.09 8.78
CA SER A 182 -1.01 -23.91 9.98
C SER A 182 -1.83 -23.16 11.04
N GLN A 183 -2.41 -23.89 11.99
CA GLN A 183 -3.11 -23.25 13.13
C GLN A 183 -2.19 -22.29 13.89
N ALA A 184 -0.95 -22.70 14.16
CA ALA A 184 0.04 -21.86 14.85
C ALA A 184 0.36 -20.57 14.08
N GLU A 185 0.50 -20.63 12.74
CA GLU A 185 0.68 -19.42 11.91
C GLU A 185 -0.54 -18.50 12.01
N ARG A 186 -1.76 -19.05 11.95
CA ARG A 186 -2.99 -18.25 12.07
C ARG A 186 -3.05 -17.54 13.42
N ASP A 187 -2.87 -18.29 14.52
CA ASP A 187 -2.90 -17.75 15.87
C ASP A 187 -1.83 -16.65 16.04
N ALA A 188 -0.62 -16.89 15.54
CA ALA A 188 0.48 -15.92 15.60
C ALA A 188 0.20 -14.66 14.75
N TYR A 189 -0.41 -14.78 13.57
CA TYR A 189 -0.77 -13.63 12.74
C TYR A 189 -1.94 -12.83 13.32
N LEU A 190 -2.86 -13.47 14.04
CA LEU A 190 -3.94 -12.80 14.77
C LEU A 190 -3.44 -11.94 15.95
N THR A 191 -2.18 -12.08 16.38
CA THR A 191 -1.59 -11.16 17.38
C THR A 191 -0.94 -9.93 16.76
N THR A 192 -0.79 -9.88 15.43
CA THR A 192 -0.27 -8.71 14.73
C THR A 192 -1.36 -7.65 14.54
N PRO A 193 -0.99 -6.37 14.33
CA PRO A 193 -1.94 -5.30 14.03
C PRO A 193 -2.47 -5.36 12.58
N LEU A 194 -2.73 -6.57 12.07
CA LEU A 194 -3.24 -6.87 10.73
C LEU A 194 -4.53 -6.12 10.44
N ALA A 195 -4.69 -5.69 9.19
CA ALA A 195 -5.94 -5.11 8.72
C ALA A 195 -7.13 -6.03 8.98
N SER A 196 -8.21 -5.46 9.53
CA SER A 196 -9.46 -6.13 9.91
C SER A 196 -10.00 -7.10 8.85
N ARG A 197 -9.98 -6.70 7.57
CA ARG A 197 -10.42 -7.56 6.46
C ARG A 197 -9.61 -8.85 6.33
N PHE A 198 -8.30 -8.78 6.51
CA PHE A 198 -7.43 -9.96 6.45
C PHE A 198 -7.53 -10.78 7.74
N ARG A 199 -7.73 -10.12 8.88
CA ARG A 199 -8.01 -10.78 10.16
C ARG A 199 -9.25 -11.67 10.06
N ALA A 200 -10.36 -11.13 9.54
CA ALA A 200 -11.61 -11.87 9.34
C ALA A 200 -11.47 -13.08 8.40
N MET A 201 -10.47 -13.09 7.52
CA MET A 201 -10.19 -14.27 6.69
C MET A 201 -9.53 -15.41 7.49
N LEU A 202 -8.80 -15.11 8.56
CA LEU A 202 -8.13 -16.13 9.39
C LEU A 202 -9.04 -16.72 10.48
N ASP A 203 -10.02 -15.92 10.93
CA ASP A 203 -10.99 -16.31 11.96
C ASP A 203 -12.08 -17.29 11.44
N GLY A 204 -12.20 -17.44 10.11
CA GLY A 204 -13.14 -18.35 9.43
C GLY A 204 -12.50 -19.62 8.89
#